data_AF-A0AAP1RCS7-F1
#
_entry.id   AF-A0AAP1RCS7-F1
#
_cell.length_a   1.000
_cell.length_b   1.000
_cell.length_c   1.000
_cell.angle_alpha   90.00
_cell.angle_beta   90.00
_cell.angle_gamma   90.00
#
_symmetry.space_group_name_H-M   'P 1'
#
loop_
_entity.id
_entity.type
_entity.pdbx_description
1 polymer ?
#
loop_
_entity_poly.entity_id
_entity_poly.type
_entity_poly.pdbx_seq_one_letter_code
_entity_poly.pdbx_strand_id
1 'polypeptide(L)'
;QLGLEPGGALGHAYLIPFDKRQKVNGRWETVSTEAQLIIGYRGMIDLARRSGQILSISARTVHTNDKFSYSYGLEETLEHLPCETGDRGELTHVYAVARLKDGGVQFEVMSRADIEKVRALSKAGSSGPWVDHFDEMAKKTVIRRLFKYLPVSIEMQKAVVMDERAEAGLSQDNAAVITGEYSVVDDERQHLSPISDSEREEAREYIIAILNSLDPSAEDAKTMFKRAENEINTMAEKLGDEYHQKFMMTLNDMRPEFE
;
A
#
# COMPACT_ATOMS: atom_id res chain seq x y z
N GLN A 1 13.67 -6.19 4.16
CA GLN A 1 12.30 -6.72 4.39
C GLN A 1 11.95 -6.45 5.85
N LEU A 2 10.87 -5.70 6.15
CA LEU A 2 10.59 -5.16 7.50
C LEU A 2 9.90 -6.15 8.47
N GLY A 3 9.47 -7.32 7.98
CA GLY A 3 8.83 -8.35 8.82
C GLY A 3 7.57 -7.86 9.54
N LEU A 4 6.80 -6.98 8.91
CA LEU A 4 5.49 -6.53 9.37
C LEU A 4 4.43 -7.23 8.52
N GLU A 5 3.45 -7.86 9.16
CA GLU A 5 2.33 -8.49 8.48
C GLU A 5 1.27 -7.42 8.12
N PRO A 6 0.87 -7.30 6.83
CA PRO A 6 -0.23 -6.43 6.44
C PRO A 6 -1.55 -7.07 6.88
N GLY A 7 -2.31 -6.39 7.74
CA GLY A 7 -3.58 -6.89 8.26
C GLY A 7 -4.17 -5.98 9.34
N GLY A 8 -5.45 -5.61 9.18
CA GLY A 8 -6.15 -4.63 10.01
C GLY A 8 -6.34 -5.01 11.49
N ALA A 9 -6.09 -6.26 11.89
CA ALA A 9 -6.34 -6.73 13.25
C ALA A 9 -5.28 -6.28 14.29
N LEU A 10 -4.01 -6.13 13.88
CA LEU A 10 -2.91 -5.79 14.80
C LEU A 10 -2.47 -4.32 14.70
N GLY A 11 -2.86 -3.62 13.64
CA GLY A 11 -2.51 -2.21 13.41
C GLY A 11 -1.01 -2.00 13.17
N HIS A 12 -0.32 -3.02 12.66
CA HIS A 12 1.11 -3.02 12.40
C HIS A 12 1.45 -2.33 11.08
N ALA A 13 0.75 -2.67 10.02
CA ALA A 13 0.81 -1.96 8.76
C ALA A 13 -0.53 -2.08 8.02
N TYR A 14 -0.86 -1.03 7.27
CA TYR A 14 -2.05 -0.90 6.45
C TYR A 14 -1.61 -0.75 5.01
N LEU A 15 -2.21 -1.50 4.09
CA LEU A 15 -2.13 -1.21 2.67
C LEU A 15 -3.31 -0.31 2.35
N ILE A 16 -3.05 0.95 2.05
CA ILE A 16 -4.09 1.93 1.71
C ILE A 16 -3.98 2.26 0.22
N PRO A 17 -5.07 2.11 -0.57
CA PRO A 17 -5.08 2.55 -1.95
C PRO A 17 -5.06 4.07 -2.03
N PHE A 18 -4.15 4.62 -2.82
CA PHE A 18 -4.12 6.04 -3.17
C PHE A 18 -4.41 6.22 -4.65
N ASP A 19 -5.52 6.88 -4.94
CA ASP A 19 -5.89 7.25 -6.31
C ASP A 19 -5.03 8.41 -6.80
N LYS A 20 -4.23 8.13 -7.83
CA LYS A 20 -3.56 9.14 -8.63
C LYS A 20 -4.55 9.69 -9.63
N ARG A 21 -5.09 10.88 -9.33
CA ARG A 21 -6.03 11.57 -10.21
C ARG A 21 -5.29 12.55 -11.10
N GLN A 22 -5.56 12.49 -12.41
CA GLN A 22 -5.05 13.43 -13.39
C GLN A 22 -6.23 14.06 -14.13
N LYS A 23 -6.05 15.29 -14.57
CA LYS A 23 -7.06 15.97 -15.38
C LYS A 23 -6.89 15.54 -16.83
N VAL A 24 -7.77 14.67 -17.32
CA VAL A 24 -7.84 14.23 -18.71
C VAL A 24 -9.06 14.91 -19.34
N ASN A 25 -8.86 15.63 -20.44
CA ASN A 25 -9.94 16.34 -21.17
C ASN A 25 -10.85 17.21 -20.27
N GLY A 26 -10.25 17.88 -19.28
CA GLY A 26 -10.98 18.76 -18.36
C GLY A 26 -11.70 18.06 -17.21
N ARG A 27 -11.73 16.72 -17.17
CA ARG A 27 -12.32 15.91 -16.09
C ARG A 27 -11.24 15.26 -15.23
N TRP A 28 -11.50 15.12 -13.94
CA TRP A 28 -10.60 14.44 -13.02
C TRP A 28 -10.83 12.93 -13.11
N GLU A 29 -9.93 12.22 -13.76
CA GLU A 29 -9.96 10.77 -13.91
C GLU A 29 -8.88 10.14 -13.03
N THR A 30 -9.20 9.01 -12.39
CA THR A 30 -8.21 8.19 -11.67
C THR A 30 -7.39 7.45 -12.71
N VAL A 31 -6.11 7.79 -12.82
CA VAL A 31 -5.17 7.22 -13.81
C VAL A 31 -4.52 5.94 -13.28
N SER A 32 -4.29 5.88 -11.97
CA SER A 32 -3.81 4.68 -11.29
C SER A 32 -4.25 4.71 -9.83
N THR A 33 -4.50 3.53 -9.26
CA THR A 33 -4.65 3.36 -7.81
C THR A 33 -3.43 2.60 -7.32
N GLU A 34 -2.55 3.30 -6.60
CA GLU A 34 -1.31 2.73 -6.08
C GLU A 34 -1.53 2.33 -4.62
N ALA A 35 -1.33 1.06 -4.28
CA ALA A 35 -1.38 0.61 -2.90
C ALA A 35 -0.11 1.06 -2.17
N GLN A 36 -0.27 1.90 -1.14
CA GLN A 36 0.84 2.36 -0.31
C GLN A 36 0.83 1.64 1.03
N LEU A 37 2.01 1.16 1.45
CA LEU A 37 2.19 0.61 2.78
C LEU A 37 2.35 1.75 3.79
N ILE A 38 1.37 1.87 4.66
CA ILE A 38 1.37 2.78 5.81
C ILE A 38 1.63 1.97 7.06
N ILE A 39 2.76 2.21 7.72
CA ILE A 39 3.06 1.52 8.98
C ILE A 39 2.22 2.18 10.09
N GLY A 40 1.48 1.37 10.84
CA GLY A 40 0.74 1.84 12.00
C GLY A 40 1.68 2.09 13.18
N TYR A 41 1.25 2.89 14.15
CA TYR A 41 2.12 3.21 15.31
C TYR A 41 2.49 1.96 16.13
N ARG A 42 1.63 0.95 16.18
CA ARG A 42 1.93 -0.34 16.83
C ARG A 42 3.04 -1.08 16.09
N GLY A 43 3.00 -1.09 14.76
CA GLY A 43 4.11 -1.62 13.94
C GLY A 43 5.39 -0.83 14.15
N MET A 44 5.30 0.50 14.31
CA MET A 44 6.48 1.29 14.65
C MET A 44 7.05 0.91 16.03
N ILE A 45 6.20 0.76 17.04
CA ILE A 45 6.62 0.35 18.39
C ILE A 45 7.26 -1.04 18.35
N ASP A 46 6.68 -1.98 17.62
CA ASP A 46 7.23 -3.34 17.50
C ASP A 46 8.57 -3.34 16.78
N LEU A 47 8.72 -2.57 15.69
CA LEU A 47 10.01 -2.40 15.03
C LEU A 47 11.04 -1.73 15.93
N ALA A 48 10.66 -0.72 16.71
CA ALA A 48 11.52 -0.12 17.73
C ALA A 48 12.00 -1.15 18.75
N ARG A 49 11.13 -2.03 19.24
CA ARG A 49 11.49 -3.06 20.23
C ARG A 49 12.42 -4.12 19.65
N ARG A 50 12.35 -4.42 18.35
CA ARG A 50 13.28 -5.33 17.66
C ARG A 50 14.73 -4.83 17.65
N SER A 51 14.97 -3.52 17.77
CA SER A 51 16.33 -2.97 17.93
C SER A 51 17.06 -3.52 19.15
N GLY A 52 16.30 -4.03 20.13
CA GLY A 52 16.86 -4.52 21.38
C GLY A 52 17.35 -3.41 22.31
N GLN A 53 17.28 -2.13 21.95
CA GLN A 53 17.69 -1.00 22.80
C GLN A 53 16.51 -0.34 23.52
N ILE A 54 15.30 -0.50 22.97
CA ILE A 54 14.07 0.12 23.49
C ILE A 54 13.29 -0.90 24.32
N LEU A 55 13.03 -0.57 25.58
CA LEU A 55 12.17 -1.37 26.48
C LEU A 55 10.70 -1.17 26.14
N SER A 56 10.27 0.08 26.06
CA SER A 56 8.87 0.43 25.78
C SER A 56 8.77 1.81 25.14
N ILE A 57 7.71 1.98 24.34
CA ILE A 57 7.24 3.27 23.83
C ILE A 57 5.76 3.35 24.17
N SER A 58 5.32 4.50 24.66
CA SER A 58 3.91 4.76 24.95
C SER A 58 3.57 6.20 24.58
N ALA A 59 2.33 6.44 24.18
CA ALA A 59 1.80 7.79 23.96
C ALA A 59 0.45 7.95 24.66
N ARG A 60 0.21 9.14 25.20
CA ARG A 60 -0.99 9.47 25.98
C ARG A 60 -1.49 10.86 25.61
N THR A 61 -2.81 11.02 25.68
CA THR A 61 -3.48 12.32 25.57
C THR A 61 -3.65 12.91 26.96
N VAL A 62 -3.47 14.22 27.03
CA VAL A 62 -3.67 15.07 28.21
C VAL A 62 -4.83 16.00 27.91
N HIS A 63 -5.72 16.12 28.87
CA HIS A 63 -6.93 16.91 28.78
C HIS A 63 -6.97 17.98 29.86
N THR A 64 -7.90 18.90 29.72
CA THR A 64 -8.00 20.11 30.57
C THR A 64 -8.10 19.79 32.07
N ASN A 65 -8.79 18.70 32.42
CA ASN A 65 -9.00 18.31 33.82
C ASN A 65 -7.93 17.35 34.36
N ASP A 66 -6.93 16.98 33.55
CA ASP A 66 -5.79 16.19 34.02
C ASP A 66 -4.77 17.09 34.74
N LYS A 67 -4.05 16.53 35.72
CA LYS A 67 -2.86 17.22 36.25
C LYS A 67 -1.67 16.84 35.40
N PHE A 68 -1.08 17.82 34.74
CA PHE A 68 0.03 17.60 33.82
C PHE A 68 1.10 18.68 33.98
N SER A 69 2.35 18.25 34.13
CA SER A 69 3.52 19.13 34.17
C SER A 69 4.72 18.44 33.55
N TYR A 70 5.53 19.20 32.83
CA TYR A 70 6.77 18.70 32.25
C TYR A 70 7.84 19.79 32.24
N SER A 71 9.11 19.39 32.21
CA SER A 71 10.24 20.30 32.06
C SER A 71 11.36 19.65 31.26
N TYR A 72 12.03 20.43 30.41
CA TYR A 72 13.18 20.01 29.61
C TYR A 72 14.51 20.49 30.21
N GLY A 73 14.56 20.73 31.52
CA GLY A 73 15.78 21.23 32.16
C GLY A 73 16.97 20.27 31.98
N LEU A 74 18.05 20.50 32.71
CA LEU A 74 19.17 19.54 32.76
C LEU A 74 18.70 18.14 33.19
N GLU A 75 17.63 18.09 33.98
CA GLU A 75 16.90 16.88 34.33
C GLU A 75 15.49 17.00 33.77
N GLU A 76 15.20 16.24 32.72
CA GLU A 76 13.88 16.24 32.11
C GLU A 76 12.87 15.52 33.00
N THR A 77 11.70 16.12 33.20
CA THR A 77 10.63 15.55 34.03
C THR A 77 9.31 15.61 33.28
N LEU A 78 8.48 14.58 33.48
CA LEU A 78 7.12 14.52 32.97
C LEU A 78 6.23 13.82 33.99
N GLU A 79 5.21 14.53 34.45
CA GLU A 79 4.19 14.04 35.35
C GLU A 79 2.82 14.19 34.71
N HIS A 80 2.06 13.09 34.71
CA HIS A 80 0.70 13.07 34.21
C HIS A 80 -0.16 12.22 35.14
N LEU A 81 -1.13 12.85 35.78
CA LEU A 81 -2.16 12.22 36.60
C LEU A 81 -3.51 12.47 35.91
N PRO A 82 -4.02 11.50 35.14
CA PRO A 82 -5.32 11.63 34.49
C PRO A 82 -6.43 11.88 35.51
N CYS A 83 -7.44 12.64 35.12
CA CYS A 83 -8.66 12.74 35.91
C CYS A 83 -9.32 11.35 35.99
N GLU A 84 -9.42 10.79 37.20
CA GLU A 84 -9.94 9.42 37.42
C GLU A 84 -11.47 9.32 37.26
N THR A 85 -12.18 10.43 37.45
CA THR A 85 -13.64 10.45 37.51
C THR A 85 -14.22 11.62 36.74
N GLY A 86 -15.29 11.37 35.98
CA GLY A 86 -15.99 12.41 35.21
C GLY A 86 -15.40 12.64 33.82
N ASP A 87 -15.77 13.76 33.22
CA ASP A 87 -15.26 14.18 31.91
C ASP A 87 -13.83 14.76 32.06
N ARG A 88 -12.88 14.23 31.28
CA ARG A 88 -11.50 14.72 31.23
C ARG A 88 -11.41 16.10 30.54
N GLY A 89 -12.43 16.46 29.78
CA GLY A 89 -12.52 17.72 29.05
C GLY A 89 -11.74 17.70 27.73
N GLU A 90 -11.51 18.88 27.18
CA GLU A 90 -10.84 19.03 25.89
C GLU A 90 -9.36 18.63 25.94
N LEU A 91 -8.87 18.06 24.83
CA LEU A 91 -7.46 17.70 24.65
C LEU A 91 -6.57 18.94 24.63
N THR A 92 -5.58 18.99 25.51
CA THR A 92 -4.64 20.11 25.63
C THR A 92 -3.25 19.76 25.10
N HIS A 93 -2.77 18.55 25.40
CA HIS A 93 -1.44 18.07 24.99
C HIS A 93 -1.49 16.60 24.63
N VAL A 94 -0.50 16.14 23.88
CA VAL A 94 -0.22 14.73 23.65
C VAL A 94 1.27 14.53 23.85
N TYR A 95 1.65 13.47 24.57
CA TYR A 95 3.05 13.15 24.76
C TYR A 95 3.34 11.69 24.43
N ALA A 96 4.60 11.41 24.12
CA ALA A 96 5.15 10.08 23.98
C ALA A 96 6.37 9.91 24.87
N VAL A 97 6.56 8.71 25.43
CA VAL A 97 7.70 8.34 26.27
C VAL A 97 8.30 7.05 25.74
N ALA A 98 9.62 7.04 25.55
CA ALA A 98 10.43 5.88 25.30
C ALA A 98 11.31 5.59 26.52
N ARG A 99 11.37 4.32 26.93
CA ARG A 99 12.31 3.83 27.93
C ARG A 99 13.35 2.96 27.24
N LEU A 100 14.62 3.24 27.47
CA LEU A 100 15.75 2.51 26.91
C LEU A 100 16.29 1.49 27.93
N LYS A 101 16.98 0.46 27.43
CA LYS A 101 17.54 -0.61 28.27
C LYS A 101 18.66 -0.15 29.20
N ASP A 102 19.36 0.92 28.83
CA ASP A 102 20.42 1.54 29.63
C ASP A 102 19.88 2.43 30.76
N GLY A 103 18.56 2.53 30.92
CA GLY A 103 17.91 3.37 31.92
C GLY A 103 17.57 4.78 31.41
N GLY A 104 17.95 5.12 30.18
CA GLY A 104 17.57 6.37 29.54
C GLY A 104 16.06 6.47 29.36
N VAL A 105 15.52 7.67 29.60
CA VAL A 105 14.13 8.02 29.29
C VAL A 105 14.17 9.18 28.32
N GLN A 106 13.37 9.09 27.27
CA GLN A 106 13.20 10.14 26.28
C GLN A 106 11.71 10.40 26.12
N PHE A 107 11.29 11.67 26.15
CA PHE A 107 9.90 12.01 25.90
C PHE A 107 9.75 13.21 24.98
N GLU A 108 8.62 13.26 24.31
CA GLU A 108 8.22 14.40 23.48
C GLU A 108 6.81 14.82 23.84
N VAL A 109 6.56 16.12 23.82
CA VAL A 109 5.26 16.72 24.16
C VAL A 109 4.85 17.65 23.03
N MET A 110 3.61 17.55 22.59
CA MET A 110 3.01 18.43 21.61
C MET A 110 1.72 19.03 22.18
N SER A 111 1.56 20.33 22.04
CA SER A 111 0.29 20.99 22.37
C SER A 111 -0.79 20.63 21.35
N ARG A 112 -2.07 20.82 21.72
CA ARG A 112 -3.20 20.71 20.79
C ARG A 112 -2.98 21.56 19.53
N ALA A 113 -2.43 22.77 19.70
CA ALA A 113 -2.13 23.67 18.60
C ALA A 113 -1.07 23.09 17.66
N ASP A 114 -0.05 22.42 18.18
CA ASP A 114 0.98 21.80 17.34
C ASP A 114 0.45 20.59 16.57
N ILE A 115 -0.44 19.79 17.19
CA ILE A 115 -1.14 18.71 16.49
C ILE A 115 -2.01 19.27 15.37
N GLU A 116 -2.74 20.36 15.62
CA GLU A 116 -3.59 20.97 14.58
C GLU A 116 -2.77 21.52 13.41
N LYS A 117 -1.56 22.05 13.65
CA LYS A 117 -0.62 22.44 12.57
C LYS A 117 -0.24 21.24 11.71
N VAL A 118 0.01 20.08 12.32
CA VAL A 118 0.31 18.85 11.56
C VAL A 118 -0.90 18.37 10.78
N ARG A 119 -2.08 18.38 11.41
CA ARG A 119 -3.36 18.04 10.76
C ARG A 119 -3.62 18.91 9.54
N ALA A 120 -3.37 20.22 9.63
CA ALA A 120 -3.56 21.16 8.52
C ALA A 120 -2.65 20.88 7.32
N LEU A 121 -1.49 20.25 7.53
CA LEU A 121 -0.57 19.83 6.46
C LEU A 121 -0.93 18.46 5.87
N SER A 122 -1.79 17.68 6.53
CA SER A 122 -2.21 16.37 6.02
C SER A 122 -3.29 16.52 4.95
N LYS A 123 -3.19 15.73 3.87
CA LYS A 123 -4.27 15.65 2.87
C LYS A 123 -5.59 15.15 3.46
N ALA A 124 -5.50 14.31 4.50
CA ALA A 124 -6.65 13.79 5.23
C ALA A 124 -7.02 14.68 6.43
N GLY A 125 -6.47 15.90 6.56
CA GLY A 125 -6.71 16.76 7.72
C GLY A 125 -8.20 17.01 7.99
N SER A 126 -9.01 17.12 6.94
CA SER A 126 -10.46 17.35 7.03
C SER A 126 -11.32 16.09 6.82
N SER A 127 -10.74 14.88 6.75
CA SER A 127 -11.48 13.66 6.39
C SER A 127 -10.84 12.39 6.92
N GLY A 128 -11.63 11.34 7.15
CA GLY A 128 -11.10 10.03 7.54
C GLY A 128 -10.51 10.04 8.96
N PRO A 129 -9.35 9.40 9.21
CA PRO A 129 -8.86 9.16 10.57
C PRO A 129 -8.67 10.42 11.44
N TRP A 130 -8.38 11.58 10.86
CA TRP A 130 -8.28 12.84 11.60
C TRP A 130 -9.63 13.33 12.16
N VAL A 131 -10.74 12.88 11.59
CA VAL A 131 -12.11 13.17 12.06
C VAL A 131 -12.60 12.06 12.98
N ASP A 132 -12.47 10.80 12.55
CA ASP A 132 -13.06 9.66 13.27
C ASP A 132 -12.20 9.19 14.47
N HIS A 133 -10.88 9.41 14.39
CA HIS A 133 -9.89 8.88 15.34
C HIS A 133 -8.78 9.90 15.65
N PHE A 134 -9.18 11.15 15.93
CA PHE A 134 -8.24 12.27 16.17
C PHE A 134 -7.14 11.93 17.19
N ASP A 135 -7.51 11.34 18.33
CA ASP A 135 -6.56 11.03 19.41
C ASP A 135 -5.48 10.03 18.99
N GLU A 136 -5.85 9.04 18.18
CA GLU A 136 -4.89 8.06 17.66
C GLU A 136 -3.97 8.70 16.61
N MET A 137 -4.48 9.63 15.80
CA MET A 137 -3.65 10.41 14.88
C MET A 137 -2.68 11.31 15.63
N ALA A 138 -3.15 12.00 16.67
CA ALA A 138 -2.30 12.85 17.50
C ALA A 138 -1.20 12.05 18.21
N LYS A 139 -1.53 10.87 18.75
CA LYS A 139 -0.54 9.93 19.30
C LYS A 139 0.47 9.48 18.25
N LYS A 140 0.02 9.13 17.03
CA LYS A 140 0.91 8.78 15.92
C LYS A 140 1.89 9.92 15.64
N THR A 141 1.41 11.16 15.57
CA THR A 141 2.24 12.35 15.32
C THR A 141 3.35 12.53 16.34
N VAL A 142 3.04 12.48 17.64
CA VAL A 142 4.07 12.68 18.68
C VAL A 142 5.05 11.50 18.74
N ILE A 143 4.60 10.28 18.48
CA ILE A 143 5.48 9.11 18.37
C ILE A 143 6.49 9.32 17.25
N ARG A 144 6.06 9.72 16.04
CA ARG A 144 6.99 9.98 14.92
C ARG A 144 8.07 11.00 15.28
N ARG A 145 7.70 12.05 16.02
CA ARG A 145 8.64 13.07 16.49
C ARG A 145 9.65 12.48 17.47
N LEU A 146 9.19 11.71 18.45
CA LEU A 146 10.05 11.01 19.40
C LEU A 146 11.05 10.08 18.71
N PHE A 147 10.61 9.35 17.67
CA PHE A 147 11.46 8.42 16.91
C PHE A 147 12.72 9.06 16.30
N LYS A 148 12.74 10.38 16.07
CA LYS A 148 13.91 11.10 15.54
C LYS A 148 15.07 11.15 16.53
N TYR A 149 14.80 10.94 17.81
CA TYR A 149 15.78 10.98 18.90
C TYR A 149 16.17 9.59 19.42
N LEU A 150 15.47 8.54 18.99
CA LEU A 150 15.72 7.18 19.49
C LEU A 150 16.86 6.50 18.73
N PRO A 151 17.67 5.66 19.41
CA PRO A 151 18.72 4.87 18.76
C PRO A 151 18.09 3.64 18.07
N VAL A 152 17.37 3.90 16.99
CA VAL A 152 16.77 2.89 16.11
C VAL A 152 17.61 2.71 14.84
N SER A 153 17.45 1.56 14.16
CA SER A 153 18.20 1.30 12.93
C SER A 153 17.87 2.30 11.82
N ILE A 154 18.77 2.45 10.86
CA ILE A 154 18.58 3.37 9.72
C ILE A 154 17.36 2.98 8.89
N GLU A 155 17.08 1.67 8.74
CA GLU A 155 15.87 1.19 8.06
C GLU A 155 14.61 1.67 8.76
N MET A 156 14.63 1.72 10.10
CA MET A 156 13.50 2.17 10.90
C MET A 156 13.28 3.68 10.79
N GLN A 157 14.35 4.46 10.79
CA GLN A 157 14.24 5.91 10.53
C GLN A 157 13.68 6.18 9.13
N LYS A 158 14.13 5.43 8.12
CA LYS A 158 13.59 5.52 6.75
C LYS A 158 12.10 5.19 6.71
N ALA A 159 11.66 4.16 7.40
CA ALA A 159 10.26 3.78 7.49
C ALA A 159 9.37 4.90 8.06
N VAL A 160 9.83 5.57 9.12
CA VAL A 160 9.11 6.72 9.72
C VAL A 160 9.02 7.89 8.73
N VAL A 161 10.11 8.20 8.02
CA VAL A 161 10.15 9.28 7.02
C VAL A 161 9.25 8.97 5.81
N MET A 162 9.22 7.73 5.33
CA MET A 162 8.34 7.31 4.24
C MET A 162 6.87 7.43 4.63
N ASP A 163 6.52 7.05 5.85
CA ASP A 163 5.17 7.16 6.37
C ASP A 163 4.77 8.64 6.63
N GLU A 164 5.70 9.53 7.01
CA GLU A 164 5.47 10.98 7.05
C GLU A 164 5.16 11.55 5.64
N ARG A 165 5.90 11.11 4.61
CA ARG A 165 5.68 11.55 3.22
C ARG A 165 4.34 11.09 2.65
N ALA A 166 3.95 9.84 2.92
CA ALA A 166 2.65 9.32 2.50
C ALA A 166 1.48 10.10 3.14
N GLU A 167 1.60 10.47 4.41
CA GLU A 167 0.58 11.26 5.11
C GLU A 167 0.46 12.70 4.58
N ALA A 168 1.57 13.29 4.12
CA ALA A 168 1.59 14.55 3.37
C ALA A 168 1.11 14.38 1.90
N GLY A 169 0.89 13.13 1.46
CA GLY A 169 0.56 12.76 0.10
C GLY A 169 1.62 13.17 -0.93
N LEU A 170 2.88 13.17 -0.51
CA LEU A 170 4.04 13.25 -1.37
C LEU A 170 4.37 11.84 -1.88
N SER A 171 4.84 11.74 -3.13
CA SER A 171 5.36 10.47 -3.67
C SER A 171 6.43 9.93 -2.73
N GLN A 172 6.34 8.65 -2.38
CA GLN A 172 7.40 7.94 -1.65
C GLN A 172 8.55 7.59 -2.61
N ASP A 173 9.05 8.56 -3.39
CA ASP A 173 10.21 8.32 -4.24
C ASP A 173 11.47 8.24 -3.38
N ASN A 174 11.97 7.01 -3.25
CA ASN A 174 13.36 6.65 -3.00
C ASN A 174 13.60 5.19 -3.44
N ALA A 175 14.77 4.96 -4.03
CA ALA A 175 15.25 3.80 -4.81
C ALA A 175 15.29 2.42 -4.11
N ALA A 176 14.46 2.20 -3.08
CA ALA A 176 14.24 0.91 -2.45
C ALA A 176 12.76 0.50 -2.54
N VAL A 177 12.10 0.89 -3.64
CA VAL A 177 10.85 0.24 -4.07
C VAL A 177 11.21 -1.22 -4.29
N ILE A 178 10.88 -2.07 -3.32
CA ILE A 178 10.58 -3.46 -3.64
C ILE A 178 9.27 -3.34 -4.41
N THR A 179 9.35 -3.36 -5.75
CA THR A 179 8.23 -3.68 -6.61
C THR A 179 7.88 -5.14 -6.34
N GLY A 180 7.17 -5.36 -5.23
CA GLY A 180 6.57 -6.64 -4.93
C GLY A 180 5.23 -6.65 -5.62
N GLU A 181 5.12 -7.41 -6.71
CA GLU A 181 3.82 -7.89 -7.17
C GLU A 181 3.16 -8.62 -5.99
N TYR A 182 1.99 -8.12 -5.56
CA TYR A 182 1.16 -8.82 -4.59
C TYR A 182 -0.02 -9.43 -5.33
N SER A 183 -0.19 -10.74 -5.19
CA SER A 183 -1.40 -11.45 -5.52
C SER A 183 -2.19 -11.72 -4.24
N VAL A 184 -3.46 -11.35 -4.22
CA VAL A 184 -4.41 -11.79 -3.18
C VAL A 184 -4.51 -13.31 -3.29
N VAL A 185 -4.14 -14.04 -2.24
CA VAL A 185 -4.40 -15.48 -2.15
C VAL A 185 -5.81 -15.63 -1.62
N ASP A 186 -6.78 -15.60 -2.53
CA ASP A 186 -8.07 -16.24 -2.27
C ASP A 186 -7.86 -17.76 -2.37
N ASP A 187 -8.46 -18.47 -1.43
CA ASP A 187 -8.43 -19.92 -1.32
C ASP A 187 -8.83 -20.55 -2.66
N GLU A 188 -7.88 -21.27 -3.25
CA GLU A 188 -7.92 -22.08 -4.46
C GLU A 188 -8.95 -21.71 -5.55
N ARG A 189 -8.57 -20.76 -6.40
CA ARG A 189 -8.64 -20.90 -7.87
C ARG A 189 -7.86 -19.76 -8.52
N GLN A 190 -6.83 -20.11 -9.32
CA GLN A 190 -6.00 -19.19 -10.09
C GLN A 190 -6.88 -18.21 -10.89
N HIS A 191 -6.98 -16.96 -10.44
CA HIS A 191 -7.62 -15.89 -11.20
C HIS A 191 -6.60 -15.33 -12.20
N LEU A 192 -6.62 -15.89 -13.40
CA LEU A 192 -6.10 -15.24 -14.61
C LEU A 192 -6.74 -13.85 -14.71
N SER A 193 -5.95 -12.82 -14.99
CA SER A 193 -6.48 -11.50 -15.34
C SER A 193 -7.48 -11.69 -16.50
N PRO A 194 -8.72 -11.18 -16.40
CA PRO A 194 -9.69 -11.36 -17.47
C PRO A 194 -9.17 -10.66 -18.72
N ILE A 195 -8.85 -11.45 -19.74
CA ILE A 195 -8.52 -10.96 -21.09
C ILE A 195 -9.67 -10.06 -21.53
N SER A 196 -9.37 -8.81 -21.88
CA SER A 196 -10.39 -7.84 -22.23
C SER A 196 -11.14 -8.27 -23.50
N ASP A 197 -12.41 -7.91 -23.63
CA ASP A 197 -13.19 -8.27 -24.82
C ASP A 197 -12.56 -7.73 -26.13
N SER A 198 -11.79 -6.64 -26.04
CA SER A 198 -10.99 -6.10 -27.17
C SER A 198 -9.87 -7.07 -27.59
N GLU A 199 -9.10 -7.59 -26.64
CA GLU A 199 -7.99 -8.51 -26.93
C GLU A 199 -8.48 -9.87 -27.46
N ARG A 200 -9.67 -10.30 -27.05
CA ARG A 200 -10.32 -11.51 -27.59
C ARG A 200 -10.74 -11.32 -29.04
N GLU A 201 -11.29 -10.16 -29.36
CA GLU A 201 -11.75 -9.84 -30.71
C GLU A 201 -10.56 -9.67 -31.67
N GLU A 202 -9.50 -8.99 -31.24
CA GLU A 202 -8.25 -8.87 -32.01
C GLU A 202 -7.62 -10.24 -32.32
N ALA A 203 -7.60 -11.15 -31.34
CA ALA A 203 -7.09 -12.51 -31.55
C ALA A 203 -7.94 -13.30 -32.56
N ARG A 204 -9.27 -13.13 -32.54
CA ARG A 204 -10.17 -13.77 -33.52
C ARG A 204 -9.94 -13.22 -34.92
N GLU A 205 -9.89 -11.91 -35.08
CA GLU A 205 -9.67 -11.27 -36.38
C GLU A 205 -8.32 -11.68 -36.98
N TYR A 206 -7.28 -11.75 -36.16
CA TYR A 206 -5.95 -12.20 -36.58
C TYR A 206 -5.96 -13.65 -37.09
N ILE A 207 -6.58 -14.58 -36.35
CA ILE A 207 -6.67 -15.98 -36.79
C ILE A 207 -7.54 -16.13 -38.05
N ILE A 208 -8.65 -15.39 -38.15
CA ILE A 208 -9.49 -15.37 -39.35
C ILE A 208 -8.68 -14.89 -40.57
N ALA A 209 -7.86 -13.85 -40.41
CA ALA A 209 -7.00 -13.35 -41.48
C ALA A 209 -5.97 -14.39 -41.93
N ILE A 210 -5.36 -15.12 -40.98
CA ILE A 210 -4.43 -16.22 -41.30
C ILE A 210 -5.14 -17.31 -42.10
N LEU A 211 -6.28 -17.80 -41.62
CA LEU A 211 -7.01 -18.88 -42.27
C LEU A 211 -7.47 -18.50 -43.68
N ASN A 212 -7.94 -17.26 -43.88
CA ASN A 212 -8.35 -16.75 -45.20
C ASN A 212 -7.16 -16.55 -46.16
N SER A 213 -5.94 -16.43 -45.64
CA SER A 213 -4.72 -16.28 -46.45
C SER A 213 -4.11 -17.62 -46.88
N LEU A 214 -4.61 -18.74 -46.36
CA LEU A 214 -4.13 -20.07 -46.75
C LEU A 214 -4.58 -20.41 -48.17
N ASP A 215 -3.61 -20.70 -49.03
CA ASP A 215 -3.83 -21.13 -50.40
C ASP A 215 -3.20 -22.51 -50.61
N PRO A 216 -3.98 -23.57 -50.88
CA PRO A 216 -3.45 -24.92 -51.10
C PRO A 216 -2.64 -25.04 -52.40
N SER A 217 -2.72 -24.07 -53.31
CA SER A 217 -1.96 -24.04 -54.56
C SER A 217 -0.58 -23.38 -54.44
N ALA A 218 -0.26 -22.78 -53.29
CA ALA A 218 1.03 -22.14 -53.05
C ALA A 218 2.17 -23.16 -52.87
N GLU A 219 3.39 -22.82 -53.34
CA GLU A 219 4.57 -23.70 -53.22
C GLU A 219 4.93 -24.04 -51.75
N ASP A 220 4.57 -23.16 -50.81
CA ASP A 220 4.84 -23.28 -49.38
C ASP A 220 3.59 -23.62 -48.53
N ALA A 221 2.50 -24.09 -49.17
CA ALA A 221 1.22 -24.38 -48.54
C ALA A 221 1.34 -25.23 -47.25
N LYS A 222 2.16 -26.29 -47.27
CA LYS A 222 2.44 -27.14 -46.09
C LYS A 222 3.07 -26.42 -44.91
N THR A 223 3.96 -25.48 -45.22
CA THR A 223 4.69 -24.69 -44.21
C THR A 223 3.76 -23.63 -43.61
N MET A 224 2.96 -22.98 -44.46
CA MET A 224 1.97 -21.98 -44.05
C MET A 224 0.85 -22.60 -43.21
N PHE A 225 0.40 -23.82 -43.56
CA PHE A 225 -0.59 -24.56 -42.79
C PHE A 225 -0.11 -24.93 -41.37
N LYS A 226 1.12 -25.45 -41.24
CA LYS A 226 1.74 -25.71 -39.92
C LYS A 226 1.93 -24.45 -39.10
N ARG A 227 2.25 -23.32 -39.76
CA ARG A 227 2.36 -22.03 -39.09
C ARG A 227 1.01 -21.58 -38.55
N ALA A 228 -0.06 -21.71 -39.34
CA ALA A 228 -1.41 -21.40 -38.90
C ALA A 228 -1.84 -22.24 -37.67
N GLU A 229 -1.53 -23.54 -37.67
CA GLU A 229 -1.76 -24.43 -36.52
C GLU A 229 -1.05 -23.93 -35.25
N ASN A 230 0.22 -23.55 -35.37
CA ASN A 230 0.99 -23.03 -34.24
C ASN A 230 0.48 -21.68 -33.73
N GLU A 231 0.06 -20.78 -34.62
CA GLU A 231 -0.51 -19.47 -34.26
C GLU A 231 -1.85 -19.63 -33.53
N ILE A 232 -2.72 -20.55 -33.97
CA ILE A 232 -3.99 -20.87 -33.30
C ILE A 232 -3.75 -21.44 -31.89
N ASN A 233 -2.77 -22.33 -31.74
CA ASN A 233 -2.40 -22.90 -30.45
C ASN A 233 -1.78 -21.85 -29.51
N THR A 234 -0.96 -20.95 -30.03
CA THR A 234 -0.33 -19.87 -29.25
C THR A 234 -1.36 -18.86 -28.75
N MET A 235 -2.44 -18.66 -29.49
CA MET A 235 -3.54 -17.74 -29.14
C MET A 235 -4.69 -18.42 -28.37
N ALA A 236 -4.57 -19.71 -28.00
CA ALA A 236 -5.65 -20.47 -27.37
C ALA A 236 -6.22 -19.81 -26.11
N GLU A 237 -5.34 -19.28 -25.25
CA GLU A 237 -5.73 -18.60 -24.02
C GLU A 237 -6.53 -17.30 -24.30
N LYS A 238 -6.15 -16.54 -25.33
CA LYS A 238 -6.84 -15.31 -25.75
C LYS A 238 -8.16 -15.55 -26.46
N LEU A 239 -8.25 -16.62 -27.25
CA LEU A 239 -9.47 -16.99 -27.98
C LEU A 239 -10.55 -17.53 -27.04
N GLY A 240 -10.13 -18.21 -25.96
CA GLY A 240 -10.99 -19.01 -25.10
C GLY A 240 -11.35 -20.37 -25.75
N ASP A 241 -11.69 -21.34 -24.91
CA ASP A 241 -11.86 -22.75 -25.31
C ASP A 241 -12.83 -22.95 -26.48
N GLU A 242 -13.97 -22.23 -26.48
CA GLU A 242 -14.99 -22.36 -27.52
C GLU A 242 -14.48 -21.94 -28.91
N TYR A 243 -13.79 -20.80 -29.00
CA TYR A 243 -13.28 -20.30 -30.28
C TYR A 243 -12.01 -21.03 -30.71
N HIS A 244 -11.14 -21.39 -29.77
CA HIS A 244 -9.97 -22.20 -30.07
C HIS A 244 -10.37 -23.56 -30.67
N GLN A 245 -11.36 -24.24 -30.06
CA GLN A 245 -11.88 -25.49 -30.62
C GLN A 245 -12.51 -25.29 -32.00
N LYS A 246 -13.27 -24.21 -32.20
CA LYS A 246 -13.89 -23.89 -33.49
C LYS A 246 -12.84 -23.67 -34.59
N PHE A 247 -11.80 -22.91 -34.32
CA PHE A 247 -10.71 -22.68 -35.29
C PHE A 247 -9.89 -23.93 -35.57
N MET A 248 -9.61 -24.75 -34.55
CA MET A 248 -8.94 -26.03 -34.74
C MET A 248 -9.79 -27.02 -35.55
N MET A 249 -11.12 -27.00 -35.39
CA MET A 249 -12.02 -27.80 -36.22
C MET A 249 -11.97 -27.34 -37.68
N THR A 250 -12.07 -26.03 -37.94
CA THR A 250 -11.94 -25.47 -39.29
C THR A 250 -10.59 -25.82 -39.93
N LEU A 251 -9.48 -25.71 -39.18
CA LEU A 251 -8.16 -26.07 -39.68
C LEU A 251 -8.06 -27.57 -39.99
N ASN A 252 -8.63 -28.43 -39.15
CA ASN A 252 -8.67 -29.88 -39.40
C ASN A 252 -9.49 -30.24 -40.64
N ASP A 253 -10.61 -29.55 -40.87
CA ASP A 253 -11.43 -29.75 -42.07
C ASP A 253 -10.68 -29.37 -43.35
N MET A 254 -9.81 -28.35 -43.29
CA MET A 254 -8.95 -27.92 -44.41
C MET A 254 -7.72 -28.82 -44.62
N ARG A 255 -7.31 -29.61 -43.60
CA ARG A 255 -6.07 -30.42 -43.62
C ARG A 255 -5.87 -31.28 -44.88
N PRO A 256 -6.91 -31.96 -45.43
CA PRO A 256 -6.74 -32.78 -46.64
C PRO A 256 -6.30 -32.00 -47.88
N GLU A 257 -6.49 -30.69 -47.92
CA GLU A 257 -6.10 -29.82 -49.04
C GLU A 257 -4.64 -29.37 -48.96
N PHE A 258 -3.98 -29.55 -47.81
CA PHE A 258 -2.63 -29.08 -47.52
C PHE A 258 -1.62 -30.21 -47.23
N GLU A 259 -2.04 -31.49 -47.27
CA GLU A 259 -1.21 -32.70 -47.16
C GLU A 259 -0.72 -33.24 -48.53
#